data_AF-A0A919H8H8-F1
#
_entry.id   AF-A0A919H8H8-F1
#
_cell.length_a   1.000
_cell.length_b   1.000
_cell.length_c   1.000
_cell.angle_alpha   90.00
_cell.angle_beta   90.00
_cell.angle_gamma   90.00
#
_symmetry.space_group_name_H-M   'P 1'
#
loop_
_entity.id
_entity.type
_entity.pdbx_description
1 polymer ?
#
loop_
_entity_poly.entity_id
_entity_poly.type
_entity_poly.pdbx_seq_one_letter_code
_entity_poly.pdbx_strand_id
1 'polypeptide(L)'
;MNPYHRSTTDRLLTEAHIRLAACPDQAAPPLHDLLARLVVELYDDDELGSHPPSLGRVVDQAAACLLNLAFPQRTTSTFDDDLPARLEELDHLPLPKRLRLLEAATRHTTSAAQQPPARHRSGPCACSGSSISVACGHAGPR
;
A
#
# COMPACT_ATOMS: atom_id res chain seq x y z
N MET A 1 -6.37 -3.16 -11.66
CA MET A 1 -5.14 -2.56 -11.11
C MET A 1 -3.99 -3.48 -11.49
N ASN A 2 -2.98 -3.00 -12.22
CA ASN A 2 -1.88 -3.84 -12.71
C ASN A 2 -1.01 -4.30 -11.51
N PRO A 3 -0.73 -5.61 -11.31
CA PRO A 3 0.10 -6.09 -10.21
C PRO A 3 1.48 -5.42 -10.14
N TYR A 4 2.04 -5.04 -11.29
CA TYR A 4 3.31 -4.30 -11.39
C TYR A 4 3.27 -2.97 -10.62
N HIS A 5 2.21 -2.16 -10.76
CA HIS A 5 2.11 -0.86 -10.06
C HIS A 5 2.07 -0.99 -8.53
N ARG A 6 1.45 -2.07 -8.01
CA ARG A 6 1.38 -2.29 -6.55
C ARG A 6 2.73 -2.67 -5.97
N SER A 7 3.50 -3.51 -6.67
CA SER A 7 4.86 -3.86 -6.26
C SER A 7 5.79 -2.64 -6.22
N THR A 8 5.67 -1.74 -7.19
CA THR A 8 6.46 -0.51 -7.23
C THR A 8 6.06 0.48 -6.14
N THR A 9 4.76 0.61 -5.85
CA THR A 9 4.26 1.50 -4.78
C THR A 9 4.74 1.03 -3.41
N ASP A 10 4.68 -0.27 -3.14
CA ASP A 10 5.15 -0.87 -1.88
C ASP A 10 6.65 -0.65 -1.67
N ARG A 11 7.46 -0.84 -2.72
CA ARG A 11 8.90 -0.56 -2.71
C ARG A 11 9.19 0.92 -2.47
N LEU A 12 8.47 1.82 -3.14
CA LEU A 12 8.60 3.27 -2.95
C LEU A 12 8.30 3.68 -1.50
N LEU A 13 7.21 3.18 -0.93
CA LEU A 13 6.82 3.46 0.46
C LEU A 13 7.84 2.91 1.47
N THR A 14 8.37 1.71 1.20
CA THR A 14 9.40 1.08 2.03
C THR A 14 10.70 1.90 2.02
N GLU A 15 11.17 2.31 0.85
CA GLU A 15 12.38 3.12 0.73
C GLU A 15 12.17 4.51 1.36
N ALA A 16 10.99 5.12 1.18
CA ALA A 16 10.64 6.37 1.83
C ALA A 16 10.67 6.25 3.36
N HIS A 17 10.17 5.15 3.92
CA HIS A 17 10.29 4.87 5.36
C HIS A 17 11.74 4.80 5.82
N ILE A 18 12.60 4.04 5.11
CA ILE A 18 14.02 3.88 5.45
C ILE A 18 14.75 5.22 5.41
N ARG A 19 14.57 5.99 4.34
CA ARG A 19 15.21 7.29 4.13
C ARG A 19 14.77 8.32 5.16
N LEU A 20 13.46 8.36 5.44
CA LEU A 20 12.91 9.29 6.42
C LEU A 20 13.34 8.93 7.85
N ALA A 21 13.48 7.63 8.17
CA ALA A 21 13.95 7.16 9.48
C ALA A 21 15.42 7.50 9.74
N ALA A 22 16.22 7.65 8.68
CA ALA A 22 17.62 8.08 8.77
C ALA A 22 17.77 9.60 8.94
N CYS A 23 16.71 10.40 8.73
CA CYS A 23 16.76 11.85 8.87
C CYS A 23 16.58 12.29 10.34
N PRO A 24 17.32 13.30 10.80
CA PRO A 24 16.99 13.98 12.05
C PRO A 24 15.70 14.81 11.86
N ASP A 25 14.89 14.95 12.93
CA ASP A 25 13.56 15.58 12.92
C ASP A 25 13.53 16.98 12.26
N GLN A 26 14.61 17.76 12.47
CA GLN A 26 14.74 19.13 11.93
C GLN A 26 15.13 19.19 10.45
N ALA A 27 15.51 18.08 9.83
CA ALA A 27 15.96 18.02 8.44
C ALA A 27 15.11 17.05 7.58
N ALA A 28 13.97 16.60 8.09
CA ALA A 28 13.10 15.67 7.40
C ALA A 28 12.52 16.34 6.12
N PRO A 29 12.81 15.82 4.92
CA PRO A 29 12.33 16.42 3.67
C PRO A 29 10.80 16.31 3.57
N PRO A 30 10.12 17.18 2.80
CA PRO A 30 8.71 17.01 2.45
C PRO A 30 8.43 15.63 1.83
N LEU A 31 7.28 15.03 2.14
CA LEU A 31 6.93 13.67 1.71
C LEU A 31 6.79 13.61 0.19
N HIS A 32 6.18 14.62 -0.43
CA HIS A 32 6.03 14.68 -1.88
C HIS A 32 7.41 14.67 -2.58
N ASP A 33 8.33 15.53 -2.14
CA ASP A 33 9.68 15.63 -2.70
C ASP A 33 10.49 14.35 -2.47
N LEU A 34 10.33 13.71 -1.31
CA LEU A 34 10.96 12.43 -1.02
C LEU A 34 10.44 11.35 -1.98
N LEU A 35 9.12 11.23 -2.15
CA LEU A 35 8.51 10.24 -3.05
C LEU A 35 8.88 10.50 -4.52
N ALA A 36 8.85 11.75 -4.96
CA ALA A 36 9.21 12.15 -6.32
C ALA A 36 10.69 11.88 -6.62
N ARG A 37 11.58 12.07 -5.65
CA ARG A 37 13.00 11.77 -5.80
C ARG A 37 13.26 10.26 -5.82
N LEU A 38 12.68 9.54 -4.86
CA LEU A 38 12.86 8.09 -4.75
C LEU A 38 12.27 7.33 -5.93
N VAL A 39 11.15 7.79 -6.50
CA VAL A 39 10.59 7.12 -7.68
C VAL A 39 11.53 7.21 -8.88
N VAL A 40 12.29 8.30 -9.02
CA VAL A 40 13.31 8.45 -10.08
C VAL A 40 14.51 7.57 -9.79
N GLU A 41 15.07 7.67 -8.57
CA GLU A 41 16.23 6.85 -8.17
C GLU A 41 15.96 5.34 -8.30
N LEU A 42 14.81 4.88 -7.83
CA LEU A 42 14.42 3.46 -7.91
C LEU A 42 14.13 2.99 -9.34
N TYR A 43 13.76 3.89 -10.26
CA TYR A 43 13.51 3.54 -11.66
C TYR A 43 14.74 3.61 -12.55
N ASP A 44 15.68 4.52 -12.26
CA ASP A 44 16.96 4.55 -12.95
C ASP A 44 17.75 3.24 -12.72
N ASP A 45 17.60 2.62 -11.54
CA ASP A 45 18.18 1.30 -11.22
C ASP A 45 17.42 0.11 -11.83
N ASP A 46 16.13 0.27 -12.16
CA ASP A 46 15.28 -0.78 -12.76
C ASP A 46 15.25 -0.64 -14.29
N GLU A 47 16.38 -0.92 -14.95
CA GLU A 47 16.37 -1.23 -16.38
C GLU A 47 15.53 -2.50 -16.59
N LEU A 48 14.26 -2.42 -17.02
CA LEU A 48 13.58 -3.35 -17.96
C LEU A 48 12.04 -3.30 -17.90
N GLY A 49 11.44 -3.21 -19.09
CA GLY A 49 10.09 -3.72 -19.35
C GLY A 49 9.23 -2.83 -20.23
N SER A 50 8.60 -3.43 -21.25
CA SER A 50 8.04 -2.79 -22.44
C SER A 50 6.97 -1.72 -22.24
N HIS A 51 6.50 -1.43 -21.01
CA HIS A 51 5.55 -0.36 -20.68
C HIS A 51 5.81 0.13 -19.25
N PRO A 52 6.70 1.12 -19.04
CA PRO A 52 6.91 1.68 -17.71
C PRO A 52 5.62 2.35 -17.22
N PRO A 53 5.19 2.10 -15.97
CA PRO A 53 4.32 3.01 -15.25
C PRO A 53 4.76 4.46 -15.43
N SER A 54 3.83 5.36 -15.72
CA SER A 54 4.12 6.79 -15.58
C SER A 54 4.51 7.04 -14.12
N LEU A 55 5.75 7.46 -13.88
CA LEU A 55 6.33 7.65 -12.54
C LEU A 55 5.42 8.49 -11.64
N GLY A 56 4.79 9.53 -12.22
CA GLY A 56 3.78 10.35 -11.55
C GLY A 56 2.65 9.52 -10.94
N ARG A 57 2.07 8.57 -11.67
CA ARG A 57 0.99 7.70 -11.13
C ARG A 57 1.44 6.84 -9.96
N VAL A 58 2.72 6.46 -9.87
CA VAL A 58 3.23 5.69 -8.72
C VAL A 58 3.35 6.60 -7.50
N VAL A 59 3.83 7.83 -7.68
CA VAL A 59 3.87 8.86 -6.64
C VAL A 59 2.45 9.19 -6.17
N ASP A 60 1.52 9.42 -7.09
CA ASP A 60 0.13 9.75 -6.77
C ASP A 60 -0.56 8.60 -6.01
N GLN A 61 -0.24 7.35 -6.36
CA GLN A 61 -0.78 6.20 -5.67
C GLN A 61 -0.21 6.02 -4.27
N ALA A 62 1.09 6.27 -4.08
CA ALA A 62 1.71 6.29 -2.75
C ALA A 62 1.12 7.43 -1.89
N ALA A 63 0.97 8.62 -2.46
CA ALA A 63 0.40 9.79 -1.84
C ALA A 63 -1.05 9.56 -1.40
N ALA A 64 -1.90 9.06 -2.30
CA ALA A 64 -3.28 8.73 -1.99
C ALA A 64 -3.37 7.64 -0.90
N CYS A 65 -2.45 6.66 -0.88
CA CYS A 65 -2.40 5.66 0.16
C CYS A 65 -2.12 6.28 1.54
N LEU A 66 -1.13 7.19 1.61
CA LEU A 66 -0.79 7.90 2.85
C LEU A 66 -1.96 8.78 3.33
N LEU A 67 -2.60 9.52 2.42
CA LEU A 67 -3.72 10.39 2.73
C LEU A 67 -4.96 9.62 3.20
N ASN A 68 -5.28 8.49 2.57
CA ASN A 68 -6.41 7.65 2.98
C ASN A 68 -6.18 6.99 4.36
N LEU A 69 -4.93 6.71 4.72
CA LEU A 69 -4.58 6.18 6.04
C LEU A 69 -4.57 7.27 7.13
N ALA A 70 -4.09 8.47 6.80
CA ALA A 70 -4.09 9.59 7.73
C ALA A 70 -5.51 10.15 7.96
N PHE A 71 -6.33 10.16 6.91
CA PHE A 71 -7.67 10.75 6.92
C PHE A 71 -8.72 9.77 6.37
N PRO A 72 -9.07 8.70 7.11
CA PRO A 72 -9.97 7.65 6.62
C PRO A 72 -11.40 8.14 6.32
N GLN A 73 -11.79 9.32 6.81
CA GLN A 73 -13.08 9.94 6.50
C GLN A 73 -13.09 10.69 5.15
N ARG A 74 -11.92 10.87 4.53
CA ARG A 74 -11.75 11.58 3.26
C ARG A 74 -11.13 10.63 2.24
N THR A 75 -11.98 10.04 1.40
CA THR A 75 -11.49 9.20 0.30
C THR A 75 -10.74 10.08 -0.70
N THR A 76 -9.43 9.91 -0.75
CA THR A 76 -8.55 10.59 -1.70
C THR A 76 -8.29 9.68 -2.90
N SER A 77 -8.60 10.20 -4.09
CA SER A 77 -8.34 9.52 -5.37
C SER A 77 -6.91 9.78 -5.84
N THR A 78 -6.33 8.88 -6.63
CA THR A 78 -5.01 9.06 -7.25
C THR A 78 -5.00 10.09 -8.38
N PHE A 79 -6.15 10.66 -8.73
CA PHE A 79 -6.33 11.67 -9.77
C PHE A 79 -6.86 12.99 -9.17
N ASP A 80 -6.74 13.15 -7.86
CA ASP A 80 -7.16 14.37 -7.17
C ASP A 80 -6.13 15.47 -7.50
N ASP A 81 -6.54 16.58 -8.12
CA ASP A 81 -5.61 17.67 -8.46
C ASP A 81 -5.03 18.34 -7.19
N ASP A 82 -5.71 18.21 -6.04
CA ASP A 82 -5.28 18.75 -4.75
C ASP A 82 -4.34 17.80 -3.98
N LEU A 83 -3.87 16.71 -4.60
CA LEU A 83 -3.00 15.72 -3.93
C LEU A 83 -1.74 16.33 -3.30
N PRO A 84 -0.98 17.22 -3.99
CA PRO A 84 0.22 17.81 -3.42
C PRO A 84 -0.11 18.69 -2.20
N ALA A 85 -1.15 19.51 -2.30
CA ALA A 85 -1.59 20.39 -1.21
C ALA A 85 -2.04 19.59 0.02
N ARG A 86 -2.70 18.44 -0.18
CA ARG A 86 -3.09 17.55 0.92
C ARG A 86 -1.90 16.83 1.54
N LEU A 87 -0.87 16.51 0.77
CA LEU A 87 0.35 15.91 1.31
C LEU A 87 1.09 16.87 2.24
N GLU A 88 1.05 18.18 1.98
CA GLU A 88 1.62 19.20 2.88
C GLU A 88 1.01 19.11 4.29
N GLU A 89 -0.27 18.73 4.42
CA GLU A 89 -0.91 18.49 5.72
C GLU A 89 -0.18 17.38 6.52
N LEU A 90 0.38 16.38 5.84
CA LEU A 90 1.16 15.31 6.46
C LEU A 90 2.59 15.75 6.79
N ASP A 91 3.15 16.71 6.05
CA ASP A 91 4.47 17.26 6.31
C ASP A 91 4.53 18.10 7.58
N HIS A 92 3.40 18.66 7.99
CA HIS A 92 3.25 19.33 9.29
C HIS A 92 3.20 18.37 10.49
N LEU A 93 3.09 17.06 10.26
CA LEU A 93 3.11 16.09 11.35
C LEU A 93 4.55 15.91 11.88
N PRO A 94 4.73 15.68 13.19
CA PRO A 94 6.04 15.34 13.74
C PRO A 94 6.58 14.05 13.10
N LEU A 95 7.89 13.95 12.92
CA LEU A 95 8.55 12.82 12.24
C LEU A 95 8.08 11.44 12.71
N PRO A 96 7.91 11.16 14.02
CA PRO A 96 7.42 9.86 14.47
C PRO A 96 6.03 9.49 13.93
N LYS A 97 5.15 10.47 13.69
CA LYS A 97 3.84 10.22 13.08
C LYS A 97 3.96 9.94 11.59
N ARG A 98 4.83 10.66 10.89
CA ARG A 98 5.11 10.45 9.45
C ARG A 98 5.68 9.05 9.21
N LEU A 99 6.60 8.60 10.07
CA LEU A 99 7.15 7.23 10.04
C LEU A 99 6.09 6.17 10.26
N ARG A 100 5.21 6.34 11.27
CA ARG A 100 4.10 5.41 11.51
C ARG A 100 3.12 5.33 10.33
N LEU A 101 2.85 6.45 9.66
CA LEU A 101 2.00 6.49 8.47
C LEU A 101 2.64 5.72 7.31
N LEU A 102 3.93 5.91 7.07
CA LEU A 102 4.67 5.16 6.05
C LEU A 102 4.70 3.66 6.36
N GLU A 103 4.97 3.27 7.61
CA GLU A 103 4.94 1.88 8.04
C GLU A 103 3.55 1.25 7.82
N ALA A 104 2.48 1.96 8.19
CA ALA A 104 1.11 1.52 7.97
C ALA A 104 0.79 1.40 6.47
N ALA A 105 1.28 2.32 5.64
CA ALA A 105 1.12 2.30 4.19
C ALA A 105 1.77 1.07 3.57
N THR A 106 3.03 0.76 3.92
CA THR A 106 3.73 -0.45 3.48
C THR A 106 2.97 -1.72 3.89
N ARG A 107 2.51 -1.81 5.15
CA ARG A 107 1.74 -2.97 5.62
C ARG A 107 0.41 -3.12 4.87
N HIS A 108 -0.23 -2.01 4.52
CA HIS A 108 -1.49 -2.01 3.78
C HIS A 108 -1.31 -2.46 2.33
N THR A 109 -0.26 -1.99 1.64
CA THR A 109 0.07 -2.41 0.26
C THR A 109 0.50 -3.87 0.19
N THR A 110 1.29 -4.34 1.16
CA THR A 110 1.69 -5.75 1.28
C THR A 110 0.50 -6.66 1.61
N SER A 111 -0.38 -6.28 2.54
CA SER A 111 -1.56 -7.08 2.91
C SER A 111 -2.57 -7.18 1.77
N ALA A 112 -2.74 -6.10 0.99
CA ALA A 112 -3.55 -6.09 -0.22
C ALA A 112 -2.94 -6.93 -1.37
N ALA A 113 -1.66 -7.29 -1.28
CA ALA A 113 -1.00 -8.22 -2.21
C ALA A 113 -1.22 -9.70 -1.83
N GLN A 114 -1.47 -9.99 -0.55
CA GLN A 114 -1.75 -11.35 -0.06
C GLN A 114 -3.22 -11.76 -0.18
N GLN A 115 -4.14 -10.81 -0.45
CA GLN A 115 -5.52 -11.17 -0.80
C GLN A 115 -5.58 -11.64 -2.27
N PRO A 116 -5.84 -12.94 -2.53
CA PRO A 116 -6.15 -13.36 -3.89
C PRO A 116 -7.37 -12.57 -4.36
N PRO A 117 -7.45 -12.18 -5.65
CA PRO A 117 -8.63 -11.51 -6.16
C PRO A 117 -9.82 -12.39 -5.83
N ALA A 118 -10.77 -11.85 -5.05
CA ALA A 118 -12.02 -12.52 -4.78
C ALA A 118 -12.64 -12.84 -6.15
N ARG A 119 -12.55 -14.11 -6.56
CA ARG A 119 -13.23 -14.60 -7.74
C ARG A 119 -14.67 -14.20 -7.55
N HIS A 120 -15.20 -13.39 -8.47
CA HIS A 120 -16.62 -13.20 -8.66
C HIS A 120 -17.27 -14.60 -8.75
N ARG A 121 -17.72 -15.12 -7.61
CA ARG A 121 -18.69 -16.21 -7.57
C ARG A 121 -20.05 -15.56 -7.74
N SER A 122 -20.41 -15.35 -8.99
CA SER A 122 -21.81 -15.32 -9.38
C SER A 122 -22.34 -16.73 -9.15
N GLY A 123 -22.92 -16.99 -7.97
CA GLY A 123 -23.52 -18.27 -7.63
C GLY A 123 -24.24 -18.16 -6.28
N PRO A 124 -25.55 -18.46 -6.21
CA PRO A 124 -26.35 -18.15 -5.05
C PRO A 124 -25.90 -18.94 -3.82
N CYS A 125 -25.97 -18.23 -2.71
CA CYS A 125 -25.77 -18.67 -1.35
C CYS A 125 -26.56 -19.94 -1.05
N ALA A 126 -25.90 -20.96 -0.50
CA ALA A 126 -26.55 -22.00 0.28
C ALA A 126 -25.89 -22.02 1.67
N CYS A 127 -26.50 -21.29 2.59
CA CYS A 127 -26.27 -21.42 4.01
C CYS A 127 -26.71 -22.81 4.48
N SER A 128 -25.84 -23.52 5.21
CA SER A 128 -26.16 -24.48 6.28
C SER A 128 -24.78 -24.92 6.83
N GLY A 129 -24.33 -24.52 8.01
CA GLY A 129 -25.03 -24.39 9.27
C GLY A 129 -24.62 -25.56 10.15
N SER A 130 -23.81 -25.27 11.20
CA SER A 130 -23.70 -26.02 12.46
C SER A 130 -23.29 -27.51 12.38
N SER A 131 -22.67 -28.17 13.36
CA SER A 131 -21.95 -27.88 14.60
C SER A 131 -21.52 -29.28 15.10
N ILE A 132 -20.64 -29.33 16.10
CA ILE A 132 -20.46 -30.44 17.06
C ILE A 132 -19.56 -31.64 16.66
N SER A 133 -18.56 -31.83 17.51
CA SER A 133 -17.66 -32.98 17.72
C SER A 133 -18.40 -34.31 17.92
N VAL A 134 -17.92 -35.42 17.34
CA VAL A 134 -18.07 -36.77 17.91
C VAL A 134 -16.93 -37.67 17.39
N ALA A 135 -16.29 -38.37 18.33
CA ALA A 135 -15.32 -39.45 18.13
C ALA A 135 -15.99 -40.77 17.70
N CYS A 136 -15.19 -41.85 17.59
CA CYS A 136 -15.52 -43.23 17.16
C CYS A 136 -15.42 -43.39 15.63
N GLY A 137 -14.73 -44.38 15.07
CA GLY A 137 -14.31 -45.68 15.57
C GLY A 137 -14.69 -46.73 14.53
N HIS A 138 -13.67 -47.42 14.01
CA HIS A 138 -13.71 -48.71 13.30
C HIS A 138 -14.25 -48.87 11.84
N ALA A 139 -13.44 -49.68 11.12
CA ALA A 139 -13.79 -50.81 10.25
C ALA A 139 -13.73 -50.65 8.72
N GLY A 140 -12.65 -51.21 8.14
CA GLY A 140 -12.64 -52.10 6.94
C GLY A 140 -13.09 -51.54 5.58
N PRO A 141 -12.76 -52.21 4.43
CA PRO A 141 -12.40 -53.62 4.31
C PRO A 141 -11.10 -53.92 3.52
N ARG A 142 -10.41 -55.00 3.89
CA ARG A 142 -9.97 -56.08 2.99
C ARG A 142 -9.45 -57.26 3.79
#